data_AF-A0A354ZHV3-F1
#
_entry.id   AF-A0A354ZHV3-F1
#
_cell.length_a   1.000
_cell.length_b   1.000
_cell.length_c   1.000
_cell.angle_alpha   90.00
_cell.angle_beta   90.00
_cell.angle_gamma   90.00
#
_symmetry.space_group_name_H-M   'P 1'
#
loop_
_entity.id
_entity.type
_entity.pdbx_description
1 polymer ?
#
loop_
_entity_poly.entity_id
_entity_poly.type
_entity_poly.pdbx_seq_one_letter_code
_entity_poly.pdbx_strand_id
1 'polypeptide(L)'
;MREMSDAEILQEYNECVMAQEFLAATYYRVAVEIPPGQPQLRYFARGDQWVPRGDVLRCVIHDCGSDSGSQAAIEIDDQELSIEEFGRMLTTYAGWGMRICFVPEDQLEREPEIEVREPNDEADYCRDWDE
;
A
#
# COMPACT_ATOMS: atom_id res chain seq x y z
N MET A 1 -1.93 23.96 -40.63
CA MET A 1 -1.32 22.71 -40.16
C MET A 1 0.18 22.85 -40.39
N ARG A 2 1.02 22.77 -39.35
CA ARG A 2 2.48 22.72 -39.54
C ARG A 2 2.81 21.30 -39.99
N GLU A 3 3.40 21.16 -41.17
CA GLU A 3 4.08 19.92 -41.54
C GLU A 3 5.41 19.90 -40.80
N MET A 4 5.53 19.00 -39.82
CA MET A 4 6.78 18.74 -39.12
C MET A 4 7.50 17.61 -39.86
N SER A 5 8.81 17.74 -40.00
CA SER A 5 9.65 16.63 -40.43
C SER A 5 9.71 15.55 -39.35
N ASP A 6 10.00 14.32 -39.76
CA ASP A 6 10.20 13.19 -38.83
C ASP A 6 11.25 13.51 -37.75
N ALA A 7 12.26 14.33 -38.08
CA ALA A 7 13.28 14.77 -37.13
C ALA A 7 12.73 15.71 -36.06
N GLU A 8 11.86 16.65 -36.43
CA GLU A 8 11.20 17.56 -35.49
C GLU A 8 10.22 16.79 -34.59
N ILE A 9 9.51 15.80 -35.14
CA ILE A 9 8.64 14.91 -34.34
C ILE A 9 9.45 14.13 -33.30
N LEU A 10 10.58 13.55 -33.70
CA LEU A 10 11.44 12.79 -32.79
C LEU A 10 12.04 13.70 -31.71
N GLN A 11 12.41 14.93 -32.05
CA GLN A 11 12.93 15.89 -31.10
C GLN A 11 11.88 16.26 -30.03
N GLU A 12 10.68 16.65 -30.45
CA GLU A 12 9.59 17.00 -29.54
C GLU A 12 9.18 15.82 -28.64
N TYR A 13 9.19 14.60 -29.19
CA TYR A 13 8.95 13.38 -28.41
C TYR A 13 10.03 13.15 -27.34
N ASN A 14 11.30 13.27 -27.72
CA ASN A 14 12.40 13.11 -26.77
C ASN A 14 12.38 14.19 -25.69
N GLU A 15 12.04 15.44 -26.04
CA GLU A 15 11.87 16.53 -25.07
C GLU A 15 10.72 16.23 -24.08
N CYS A 16 9.60 15.68 -24.56
CA CYS A 16 8.51 15.21 -23.70
C CYS A 16 8.95 14.09 -22.75
N VAL A 17 9.68 13.08 -23.26
CA VAL A 17 10.18 11.97 -22.43
C VAL A 17 11.13 12.49 -21.36
N MET A 18 12.09 13.34 -21.72
CA MET A 18 13.04 13.94 -20.77
C MET A 18 12.32 14.77 -19.70
N ALA A 19 11.28 15.52 -20.06
CA ALA A 19 10.48 16.27 -19.11
C ALA A 19 9.68 15.36 -18.16
N GLN A 20 9.14 14.26 -18.67
CA GLN A 20 8.45 13.24 -17.87
C GLN A 20 9.41 12.51 -16.92
N GLU A 21 10.59 12.11 -17.40
CA GLU A 21 11.64 11.50 -16.60
C GLU A 21 12.15 12.46 -15.53
N PHE A 22 12.35 13.74 -15.87
CA PHE A 22 12.72 14.76 -14.91
C PHE A 22 11.65 14.97 -13.84
N LEU A 23 10.37 15.05 -14.22
CA LEU A 23 9.26 15.12 -13.27
C LEU A 23 9.18 13.88 -12.39
N ALA A 24 9.34 12.68 -12.96
CA ALA A 24 9.36 11.42 -12.21
C ALA A 24 10.54 11.35 -11.23
N ALA A 25 11.72 11.81 -11.65
CA ALA A 25 12.93 11.85 -10.82
C ALA A 25 12.87 12.94 -9.72
N THR A 26 12.15 14.03 -9.98
CA THR A 26 12.03 15.17 -9.06
C THR A 26 10.81 15.06 -8.14
N TYR A 27 9.85 14.19 -8.46
CA TYR A 27 8.66 13.95 -7.64
C TYR A 27 9.03 13.13 -6.39
N TYR A 28 9.45 13.82 -5.34
CA TYR A 28 9.62 13.25 -4.02
C TYR A 28 8.28 13.23 -3.30
N ARG A 29 7.58 12.09 -3.35
CA ARG A 29 6.38 11.88 -2.53
C ARG A 29 6.75 11.34 -1.16
N VAL A 30 6.30 12.06 -0.14
CA VAL A 30 6.33 11.60 1.26
C VAL A 30 5.00 10.94 1.55
N ALA A 31 5.02 9.67 1.96
CA ALA A 31 3.84 8.98 2.45
C ALA A 31 3.38 9.64 3.76
N VAL A 32 2.09 9.96 3.86
CA VAL A 32 1.51 10.60 5.04
C VAL A 32 0.88 9.55 5.95
N GLU A 33 1.44 9.37 7.14
CA GLU A 33 0.86 8.54 8.18
C GLU A 33 -0.12 9.35 9.07
N ILE A 34 -1.28 8.76 9.38
CA ILE A 34 -2.24 9.37 10.32
C ILE A 34 -1.74 9.17 11.76
N PRO A 35 -1.67 10.23 12.59
CA PRO A 35 -1.21 10.10 13.98
C PRO A 35 -2.00 9.06 14.78
N PRO A 36 -1.37 8.36 15.74
CA PRO A 36 -2.05 7.43 16.64
C PRO A 36 -3.26 8.07 17.34
N GLY A 37 -4.31 7.27 17.56
CA GLY A 37 -5.57 7.71 18.17
C GLY A 37 -6.48 8.53 17.23
N GLN A 38 -6.07 8.82 16.00
CA GLN A 38 -6.96 9.34 14.96
C GLN A 38 -7.40 8.23 14.01
N PRO A 39 -8.63 8.28 13.49
CA PRO A 39 -9.11 7.27 12.55
C PRO A 39 -8.28 7.33 11.26
N GLN A 40 -7.70 6.21 10.85
CA GLN A 40 -7.05 5.96 9.57
C GLN A 40 -8.08 5.78 8.45
N LEU A 41 -9.27 5.28 8.75
CA LEU A 41 -10.35 5.08 7.78
C LEU A 41 -11.41 6.17 7.84
N ARG A 42 -12.06 6.40 6.69
CA ARG A 42 -13.34 7.13 6.63
C ARG A 42 -14.29 6.39 5.70
N TYR A 43 -15.57 6.39 6.04
CA TYR A 43 -16.59 5.82 5.18
C TYR A 43 -16.99 6.79 4.07
N PHE A 44 -16.97 6.33 2.82
CA PHE A 44 -17.34 7.10 1.64
C PHE A 44 -18.71 6.65 1.11
N ALA A 45 -19.76 7.31 1.59
CA ALA A 45 -21.15 6.92 1.34
C ALA A 45 -21.54 6.82 -0.16
N ARG A 46 -20.93 7.61 -1.05
CA ARG A 46 -21.25 7.56 -2.49
C ARG A 46 -20.72 6.31 -3.19
N GLY A 47 -19.67 5.69 -2.64
CA GLY A 47 -19.07 4.47 -3.15
C GLY A 47 -19.32 3.26 -2.27
N ASP A 48 -20.12 3.41 -1.20
CA ASP A 48 -20.42 2.37 -0.21
C ASP A 48 -19.17 1.58 0.23
N GLN A 49 -18.12 2.32 0.58
CA GLN A 49 -16.83 1.72 0.92
C GLN A 49 -16.05 2.55 1.93
N TRP A 50 -15.19 1.87 2.69
CA TRP A 50 -14.14 2.50 3.45
C TRP A 50 -13.04 3.02 2.52
N VAL A 51 -12.48 4.18 2.84
CA VAL A 51 -11.32 4.74 2.15
C VAL A 51 -10.27 5.20 3.17
N PRO A 52 -8.98 5.03 2.85
CA PRO A 52 -7.89 5.44 3.71
C PRO A 52 -7.77 6.96 3.75
N ARG A 53 -7.36 7.50 4.90
CA ARG A 53 -7.09 8.93 5.10
C ARG A 53 -5.62 9.31 4.92
N GLY A 54 -4.72 8.35 5.12
CA GLY A 54 -3.27 8.49 4.92
C GLY A 54 -2.74 7.41 4.00
N ASP A 55 -1.46 7.51 3.64
CA ASP A 55 -0.75 6.56 2.78
C ASP A 55 -0.19 5.35 3.55
N VAL A 56 -0.16 5.42 4.89
CA VAL A 56 0.25 4.32 5.78
C VAL A 56 -0.97 3.81 6.53
N LEU A 57 -1.16 2.48 6.52
CA LEU A 57 -2.20 1.76 7.24
C LEU A 57 -1.56 0.81 8.25
N ARG A 58 -1.95 0.95 9.50
CA ARG A 58 -1.63 0.04 10.60
C ARG A 58 -2.76 -0.96 10.71
N CYS A 59 -2.49 -2.20 10.30
CA CYS A 59 -3.48 -3.26 10.20
C CYS A 59 -3.09 -4.44 11.08
N VAL A 60 -4.08 -5.11 11.67
CA VAL A 60 -3.93 -6.44 12.24
C VAL A 60 -4.53 -7.46 11.27
N ILE A 61 -3.85 -8.59 11.08
CA ILE A 61 -4.30 -9.66 10.20
C ILE A 61 -4.79 -10.80 11.08
N HIS A 62 -6.06 -11.15 10.95
CA HIS A 62 -6.69 -12.27 11.63
C HIS A 62 -6.93 -13.42 10.66
N ASP A 63 -6.82 -14.65 11.17
CA ASP A 63 -7.25 -15.84 10.44
C ASP A 63 -8.73 -16.13 10.77
N CYS A 64 -9.60 -15.85 9.80
CA CYS A 64 -11.00 -16.23 9.87
C CYS A 64 -11.17 -17.57 9.18
N GLY A 65 -11.17 -18.64 9.97
CA GLY A 65 -11.46 -20.00 9.50
C GLY A 65 -12.90 -20.12 9.01
N SER A 66 -13.08 -20.65 7.80
CA SER A 66 -14.37 -21.06 7.25
C SER A 66 -14.38 -22.56 6.96
N ASP A 67 -15.57 -23.17 6.78
CA ASP A 67 -15.72 -24.56 6.31
C ASP A 67 -15.03 -24.81 4.95
N SER A 68 -14.71 -23.76 4.20
CA SER A 68 -14.02 -23.80 2.89
C SER A 68 -12.51 -23.47 2.94
N GLY A 69 -11.95 -23.15 4.11
CA GLY A 69 -10.54 -22.78 4.29
C GLY A 69 -10.33 -21.51 5.12
N SER A 70 -9.07 -21.18 5.41
CA SER A 70 -8.67 -19.94 6.08
C SER A 70 -8.73 -18.74 5.14
N GLN A 71 -9.29 -17.62 5.60
CA GLN A 71 -9.33 -16.36 4.87
C GLN A 71 -8.89 -15.23 5.81
N ALA A 72 -8.02 -14.37 5.32
CA ALA A 72 -7.56 -13.21 6.09
C ALA A 72 -8.70 -12.21 6.28
N ALA A 73 -8.92 -11.80 7.54
CA ALA A 73 -9.66 -10.60 7.88
C ALA A 73 -8.67 -9.53 8.33
N ILE A 74 -8.88 -8.29 7.89
CA ILE A 74 -7.96 -7.18 8.12
C ILE A 74 -8.65 -6.20 9.06
N GLU A 75 -8.11 -6.01 10.26
CA GLU A 75 -8.61 -5.04 11.22
C GLU A 75 -7.83 -3.73 11.13
N ILE A 76 -8.56 -2.61 11.04
CA ILE A 76 -8.02 -1.24 11.06
C ILE A 76 -8.98 -0.35 11.86
N ASP A 77 -8.48 0.35 12.88
CA ASP A 77 -9.29 1.22 13.76
C ASP A 77 -10.53 0.51 14.36
N ASP A 78 -10.35 -0.69 14.92
CA ASP A 78 -11.43 -1.53 15.45
C ASP A 78 -12.51 -1.92 14.40
N GLN A 79 -12.23 -1.71 13.10
CA GLN A 79 -13.07 -2.16 11.99
C GLN A 79 -12.46 -3.41 11.36
N GLU A 80 -13.16 -4.54 11.48
CA GLU A 80 -12.82 -5.76 10.77
C GLU A 80 -13.33 -5.69 9.32
N LEU A 81 -12.41 -5.79 8.37
CA LEU A 81 -12.69 -5.80 6.95
C LEU A 81 -12.44 -7.20 6.41
N SER A 82 -13.41 -7.73 5.66
CA SER A 82 -13.16 -8.91 4.83
C SER A 82 -12.09 -8.60 3.78
N ILE A 83 -11.41 -9.63 3.25
CA ILE A 83 -10.44 -9.42 2.17
C ILE A 83 -11.04 -8.75 0.94
N GLU A 84 -12.34 -8.96 0.67
CA GLU A 84 -13.06 -8.33 -0.44
C GLU A 84 -13.25 -6.83 -0.20
N GLU A 85 -13.62 -6.43 1.02
CA GLU A 85 -13.76 -5.04 1.40
C GLU A 85 -12.43 -4.31 1.44
N PHE A 86 -11.40 -4.97 1.99
CA PHE A 86 -10.04 -4.46 1.99
C PHE A 86 -9.51 -4.30 0.55
N GLY A 87 -9.73 -5.30 -0.31
CA GLY A 87 -9.37 -5.23 -1.73
C GLY A 87 -10.10 -4.08 -2.46
N ARG A 88 -11.38 -3.86 -2.18
CA ARG A 88 -12.14 -2.73 -2.71
C ARG A 88 -11.57 -1.40 -2.24
N MET A 89 -11.18 -1.28 -0.97
CA MET A 89 -10.54 -0.07 -0.43
C MET A 89 -9.23 0.26 -1.17
N LEU A 90 -8.38 -0.75 -1.44
CA LEU A 90 -7.11 -0.57 -2.15
C LEU A 90 -7.26 -0.01 -3.56
N THR A 91 -8.43 -0.12 -4.19
CA THR A 91 -8.70 0.49 -5.50
C THR A 91 -8.55 2.02 -5.50
N THR A 92 -8.59 2.66 -4.31
CA THR A 92 -8.25 4.09 -4.14
C THR A 92 -6.84 4.43 -4.62
N TYR A 93 -5.93 3.44 -4.61
CA TYR A 93 -4.54 3.55 -5.05
C TYR A 93 -4.27 2.87 -6.40
N ALA A 94 -5.29 2.70 -7.26
CA ALA A 94 -5.10 2.14 -8.59
C ALA A 94 -4.02 2.92 -9.38
N GLY A 95 -3.02 2.21 -9.88
CA GLY A 95 -1.85 2.80 -10.58
C GLY A 95 -0.64 3.08 -9.68
N TRP A 96 -0.71 2.76 -8.38
CA TRP A 96 0.36 2.93 -7.40
C TRP A 96 0.98 1.59 -7.03
N GLY A 97 2.24 1.61 -6.58
CA GLY A 97 2.89 0.46 -5.95
C GLY A 97 2.63 0.43 -4.43
N MET A 98 2.65 -0.77 -3.84
CA MET A 98 2.49 -0.97 -2.40
C MET A 98 3.64 -1.83 -1.86
N ARG A 99 4.17 -1.45 -0.69
CA ARG A 99 5.13 -2.25 0.09
C ARG A 99 4.44 -2.67 1.39
N ILE A 100 4.53 -3.95 1.75
CA ILE A 100 3.96 -4.48 2.99
C ILE A 100 5.10 -4.87 3.92
N CYS A 101 5.01 -4.50 5.19
CA CYS A 101 5.95 -4.88 6.24
C CYS A 101 5.16 -5.59 7.34
N PHE A 102 5.59 -6.79 7.73
CA PHE A 102 4.98 -7.53 8.83
C PHE A 102 5.74 -7.22 10.11
N VAL A 103 5.01 -6.75 11.12
CA VAL A 103 5.53 -6.45 12.46
C VAL A 103 4.64 -7.10 13.51
N PRO A 104 5.15 -7.38 14.72
CA PRO A 104 4.31 -7.71 15.86
C PRO A 104 3.24 -6.63 16.10
N GLU A 105 2.06 -7.05 16.56
CA GLU A 105 0.91 -6.15 16.80
C GLU A 105 1.27 -4.97 17.73
N ASP A 106 2.08 -5.22 18.75
CA ASP A 106 2.53 -4.22 19.73
C ASP A 106 3.49 -3.16 19.15
N GLN A 107 3.91 -3.34 17.90
CA GLN A 107 4.85 -2.45 17.21
C GLN A 107 4.22 -1.67 16.06
N LEU A 108 2.91 -1.82 15.82
CA LEU A 108 2.21 -1.16 14.71
C LEU A 108 2.31 0.37 14.75
N GLU A 109 2.43 0.99 15.93
CA GLU A 109 2.54 2.46 16.06
C GLU A 109 3.95 3.01 15.82
N ARG A 110 4.94 2.15 15.58
CA ARG A 110 6.34 2.54 15.41
C ARG A 110 6.75 2.36 13.96
N GLU A 111 7.61 3.26 13.48
CA GLU A 111 8.24 3.08 12.17
C GLU A 111 9.11 1.81 12.21
N PRO A 112 8.87 0.83 11.32
CA PRO A 112 9.63 -0.41 11.31
C PRO A 112 11.03 -0.18 10.75
N GLU A 113 12.03 -0.78 11.41
CA GLU A 113 13.36 -0.88 10.84
C GLU A 113 13.38 -1.96 9.75
N ILE A 114 13.84 -1.61 8.54
CA ILE A 114 13.86 -2.52 7.39
C ILE A 114 15.31 -2.86 7.03
N GLU A 115 15.66 -4.15 7.12
CA GLU A 115 16.93 -4.69 6.63
C GLU A 115 16.75 -5.29 5.24
N VAL A 116 17.68 -4.99 4.31
CA VAL A 116 17.69 -5.59 2.97
C VAL A 116 18.68 -6.75 2.97
N ARG A 117 18.17 -7.96 3.12
CA ARG A 117 18.93 -9.21 3.04
C ARG A 117 18.04 -10.36 2.57
N GLU A 118 18.66 -11.47 2.16
CA GLU A 118 17.94 -12.72 1.95
C GLU A 118 17.41 -13.26 3.30
N PRO A 119 16.22 -13.89 3.32
CA PRO A 119 15.72 -14.63 4.47
C PRO A 119 16.72 -15.73 4.87
N ASN A 120 16.80 -16.04 6.16
CA ASN A 120 17.60 -17.17 6.63
C ASN A 120 16.66 -18.38 6.75
N ASP A 121 16.82 -19.37 5.88
CA ASP A 121 15.89 -20.51 5.72
C ASP A 121 15.61 -21.29 7.02
N GLU A 122 16.49 -21.18 8.03
CA GLU A 122 16.39 -21.91 9.30
C GLU A 122 15.63 -21.18 10.43
N ALA A 123 15.33 -19.87 10.28
CA ALA A 123 14.81 -19.05 11.39
C ALA A 123 13.28 -18.88 11.41
N ASP A 124 12.58 -19.12 10.30
CA ASP A 124 11.20 -18.64 10.11
C ASP A 124 10.09 -19.65 10.48
N TYR A 125 10.42 -20.89 10.84
CA TYR A 125 9.44 -21.92 11.24
C TYR A 125 9.35 -22.19 12.76
N CYS A 126 10.10 -21.45 13.59
CA CYS A 126 10.17 -21.66 15.05
C CYS A 126 9.58 -20.52 15.89
N ARG A 127 8.66 -19.70 15.34
CA ARG A 127 7.73 -18.94 16.20
C ARG A 127 6.51 -19.81 16.45
N ASP A 128 6.73 -20.76 17.37
CA ASP A 128 5.72 -21.64 17.92
C ASP A 128 4.51 -20.84 18.41
N TRP A 129 3.34 -21.31 18.00
CA TRP A 129 2.06 -21.05 18.63
C TRP A 129 2.03 -21.75 20.00
N ASP A 130 2.66 -21.15 21.00
CA ASP A 130 2.52 -21.57 22.40
C ASP A 130 1.79 -20.48 23.19
N GLU A 131 0.46 -20.61 23.30
CA GLU A 131 -0.31 -20.56 24.57
C GLU A 131 -1.76 -21.06 24.40
#